data_AF-A0A9D5W0S2-F1
#
_entry.id   AF-A0A9D5W0S2-F1
#
_cell.length_a   1.000
_cell.length_b   1.000
_cell.length_c   1.000
_cell.angle_alpha   90.00
_cell.angle_beta   90.00
_cell.angle_gamma   90.00
#
_symmetry.space_group_name_H-M   'P 1'
#
loop_
_entity.id
_entity.type
_entity.pdbx_description
1 polymer ?
#
loop_
_entity_poly.entity_id
_entity_poly.type
_entity_poly.pdbx_seq_one_letter_code
_entity_poly.pdbx_strand_id
1 'polypeptide(L)'
;IPVFQLNRLTAKILKVALSGDGADEILAGYPTYLADYYYNNVYSKIPLIIQKLLSKTVKTITSPSYKKVSIDYKINQFLGSAGLSPQRAHYWWRVIFSDNEKMAIMSQELYNECKDYDPFDQFNRYFDEVRGAGFLDSCLYVDIKTWLQDDILVKVDRMSMANSVEIRCPFLDYRLVEYAAMLPTEAKFRLNNQKYILKEAMKGHLTKTTLKRKKAGFNSPTKDIGMNRLRKNPLFSSDFSLNRKKEDITFKSFNLAVLDKWMDLFDNYKASGKWERLKYY
;
A
#
# COMPACT_ATOMS: atom_id res chain seq x y z
N ILE A 1 -4.71 12.71 -2.39
CA ILE A 1 -5.42 13.37 -3.51
C ILE A 1 -6.76 12.69 -3.86
N PRO A 2 -6.85 11.44 -4.38
CA PRO A 2 -8.16 10.91 -4.82
C PRO A 2 -9.18 10.75 -3.70
N VAL A 3 -8.76 10.25 -2.54
CA VAL A 3 -9.60 10.07 -1.35
C VAL A 3 -10.11 11.41 -0.82
N PHE A 4 -9.27 12.47 -0.87
CA PHE A 4 -9.69 13.83 -0.52
C PHE A 4 -10.79 14.34 -1.45
N GLN A 5 -10.60 14.24 -2.77
CA GLN A 5 -11.58 14.69 -3.75
C GLN A 5 -12.91 13.94 -3.63
N LEU A 6 -12.85 12.62 -3.39
CA LEU A 6 -14.04 11.82 -3.14
C LEU A 6 -14.80 12.34 -1.91
N ASN A 7 -14.11 12.52 -0.78
CA ASN A 7 -14.74 13.04 0.43
C ASN A 7 -15.26 14.48 0.28
N ARG A 8 -14.56 15.34 -0.48
CA ARG A 8 -15.04 16.69 -0.83
C ARG A 8 -16.36 16.68 -1.60
N LEU A 9 -16.55 15.69 -2.48
CA LEU A 9 -17.82 15.49 -3.18
C LEU A 9 -18.88 14.89 -2.25
N THR A 10 -18.53 13.89 -1.46
CA THR A 10 -19.42 13.25 -0.48
C THR A 10 -19.98 14.27 0.51
N ALA A 11 -19.15 15.20 1.02
CA ALA A 11 -19.51 16.22 2.01
C ALA A 11 -20.64 17.16 1.57
N LYS A 12 -20.91 17.25 0.26
CA LYS A 12 -21.99 18.04 -0.33
C LYS A 12 -23.36 17.37 -0.17
N ILE A 13 -23.39 16.06 0.08
CA ILE A 13 -24.61 15.24 0.07
C ILE A 13 -24.83 14.56 1.43
N LEU A 14 -23.77 14.04 2.05
CA LEU A 14 -23.82 13.26 3.29
C LEU A 14 -22.75 13.75 4.26
N LYS A 15 -22.98 13.51 5.56
CA LYS A 15 -21.96 13.68 6.62
C LYS A 15 -21.42 12.36 7.17
N VAL A 16 -22.09 11.25 6.90
CA VAL A 16 -21.68 9.91 7.32
C VAL A 16 -21.73 8.98 6.12
N ALA A 17 -20.68 8.17 5.92
CA ALA A 17 -20.66 7.12 4.90
C ALA A 17 -19.99 5.83 5.42
N LEU A 18 -20.36 4.70 4.81
CA LEU A 18 -19.78 3.40 5.10
C LEU A 18 -18.68 3.08 4.09
N SER A 19 -17.50 2.69 4.59
CA SER A 19 -16.39 2.19 3.78
C SER A 19 -16.31 0.67 3.82
N GLY A 20 -15.80 0.08 2.74
CA GLY A 20 -15.44 -1.33 2.65
C GLY A 20 -14.01 -1.65 3.13
N ASP A 21 -13.31 -0.68 3.73
CA ASP A 21 -11.94 -0.86 4.24
C ASP A 21 -11.89 -1.91 5.36
N GLY A 22 -10.77 -2.63 5.43
CA GLY A 22 -10.58 -3.78 6.33
C GLY A 22 -10.97 -5.13 5.70
N ALA A 23 -11.91 -5.13 4.75
CA ALA A 23 -12.38 -6.37 4.11
C ALA A 23 -11.29 -7.13 3.34
N ASP A 24 -10.22 -6.46 2.91
CA ASP A 24 -9.12 -7.12 2.20
C ASP A 24 -8.19 -7.85 3.17
N GLU A 25 -7.95 -7.28 4.34
CA GLU A 25 -7.06 -7.79 5.35
C GLU A 25 -7.71 -8.91 6.18
N ILE A 26 -9.02 -8.85 6.43
CA ILE A 26 -9.70 -9.93 7.16
C ILE A 26 -10.14 -11.09 6.25
N LEU A 27 -10.27 -10.88 4.93
CA LEU A 27 -10.81 -11.88 3.98
C LEU A 27 -9.92 -12.12 2.75
N ALA A 28 -8.61 -11.87 2.87
CA ALA A 28 -7.61 -12.15 1.82
C ALA A 28 -7.95 -11.55 0.45
N GLY A 29 -8.20 -10.24 0.42
CA GLY A 29 -8.65 -9.50 -0.76
C GLY A 29 -7.57 -9.01 -1.72
N TYR A 30 -6.32 -8.95 -1.28
CA TYR A 30 -5.22 -8.46 -2.10
C TYR A 30 -4.66 -9.53 -3.04
N PRO A 31 -4.22 -9.14 -4.25
CA PRO A 31 -3.54 -10.06 -5.16
C PRO A 31 -2.18 -10.52 -4.62
N THR A 32 -1.59 -9.80 -3.65
CA THR A 32 -0.34 -10.18 -2.99
C THR A 32 -0.45 -11.50 -2.26
N TYR A 33 -1.60 -11.85 -1.66
CA TYR A 33 -1.76 -13.12 -0.97
C TYR A 33 -1.63 -14.34 -1.90
N LEU A 34 -2.01 -14.19 -3.17
CA LEU A 34 -1.74 -15.22 -4.18
C LEU A 34 -0.25 -15.33 -4.50
N ALA A 35 0.44 -14.20 -4.57
CA ALA A 35 1.89 -14.18 -4.74
C ALA A 35 2.57 -14.82 -3.53
N ASP A 36 2.18 -14.48 -2.32
CA ASP A 36 2.71 -15.04 -1.06
C ASP A 36 2.50 -16.55 -1.00
N TYR A 37 1.32 -17.04 -1.42
CA TYR A 37 1.05 -18.47 -1.55
C TYR A 37 2.06 -19.17 -2.48
N TYR A 38 2.27 -18.65 -3.68
CA TYR A 38 3.25 -19.23 -4.62
C TYR A 38 4.69 -19.05 -4.15
N TYR A 39 5.00 -17.96 -3.48
CA TYR A 39 6.33 -17.71 -2.93
C TYR A 39 6.67 -18.76 -1.87
N ASN A 40 5.80 -18.92 -0.87
CA ASN A 40 6.01 -19.82 0.25
C ASN A 40 6.00 -21.29 -0.17
N ASN A 41 5.10 -21.69 -1.09
CA ASN A 41 4.92 -23.09 -1.43
C ASN A 41 5.84 -23.58 -2.56
N VAL A 42 6.28 -22.68 -3.46
CA VAL A 42 7.00 -23.04 -4.68
C VAL A 42 8.31 -22.27 -4.81
N TYR A 43 8.27 -20.94 -4.97
CA TYR A 43 9.44 -20.18 -5.41
C TYR A 43 10.57 -20.15 -4.38
N SER A 44 10.26 -20.04 -3.09
CA SER A 44 11.26 -20.09 -2.01
C SER A 44 12.04 -21.41 -1.92
N LYS A 45 11.48 -22.51 -2.44
CA LYS A 45 12.11 -23.84 -2.46
C LYS A 45 13.00 -24.06 -3.67
N ILE A 46 12.95 -23.17 -4.67
CA ILE A 46 13.81 -23.23 -5.85
C ILE A 46 15.25 -22.83 -5.44
N PRO A 47 16.30 -23.48 -5.95
CA PRO A 47 17.68 -23.07 -5.68
C PRO A 47 17.94 -21.59 -5.94
N LEU A 48 18.67 -20.93 -5.03
CA LEU A 48 18.92 -19.48 -5.07
C LEU A 48 19.55 -19.02 -6.40
N ILE A 49 20.39 -19.85 -7.02
CA ILE A 49 21.02 -19.55 -8.32
C ILE A 49 19.96 -19.35 -9.39
N ILE A 50 18.93 -20.21 -9.42
CA ILE A 50 17.83 -20.14 -10.38
C ILE A 50 16.95 -18.93 -10.06
N GLN A 51 16.65 -18.66 -8.78
CA GLN A 51 15.90 -17.47 -8.38
C GLN A 51 16.57 -16.18 -8.87
N LYS A 52 17.89 -16.06 -8.67
CA LYS A 52 18.70 -14.91 -9.12
C LYS A 52 18.74 -14.78 -10.65
N LEU A 53 18.87 -15.90 -11.36
CA LEU A 53 18.84 -15.91 -12.83
C LEU A 53 17.49 -15.38 -13.35
N LEU A 54 16.37 -15.91 -12.83
CA LEU A 54 15.03 -15.45 -13.19
C LEU A 54 14.82 -13.96 -12.90
N SER A 55 15.27 -13.50 -11.73
CA SER A 55 15.20 -12.09 -11.34
C SER A 55 15.99 -11.18 -12.29
N LYS A 56 17.21 -11.58 -12.67
CA LYS A 56 18.05 -10.82 -13.62
C LYS A 56 17.43 -10.79 -15.02
N THR A 57 16.99 -11.93 -15.52
CA THR A 57 16.38 -12.07 -16.85
C THR A 57 15.13 -11.21 -16.99
N VAL A 58 14.24 -11.22 -16.00
CA VAL A 58 13.03 -10.39 -16.06
C VAL A 58 13.37 -8.91 -16.05
N LYS A 59 14.30 -8.45 -15.20
CA LYS A 59 14.73 -7.04 -15.19
C LYS A 59 15.28 -6.56 -16.55
N THR A 60 15.86 -7.46 -17.35
CA THR A 60 16.35 -7.15 -18.70
C THR A 60 15.24 -7.13 -19.75
N ILE A 61 14.21 -7.99 -19.60
CA ILE A 61 13.14 -8.16 -20.59
C ILE A 61 11.99 -7.16 -20.35
N THR A 62 11.69 -6.86 -19.10
CA THR A 62 10.59 -5.97 -18.75
C THR A 62 11.08 -4.53 -18.62
N SER A 63 10.58 -3.65 -19.48
CA SER A 63 10.66 -2.20 -19.23
C SER A 63 9.65 -1.82 -18.14
N PRO A 64 9.97 -0.86 -17.24
CA PRO A 64 9.00 -0.38 -16.26
C PRO A 64 7.77 0.20 -16.97
N SER A 65 6.64 -0.51 -16.93
CA SER A 65 5.37 0.04 -17.39
C SER A 65 4.81 0.90 -16.27
N TYR A 66 4.72 2.21 -16.49
CA TYR A 66 4.06 3.13 -15.56
C TYR A 66 2.51 2.99 -15.58
N LYS A 67 1.98 1.87 -16.11
CA LYS A 67 0.56 1.51 -16.03
C LYS A 67 0.27 0.91 -14.65
N LYS A 68 -0.89 1.25 -14.10
CA LYS A 68 -1.37 0.82 -12.77
C LYS A 68 -1.16 -0.68 -12.54
N VAL A 69 -0.32 -1.03 -11.56
CA VAL A 69 -0.03 -2.41 -11.09
C VAL A 69 0.05 -3.38 -12.27
N SER A 70 0.90 -3.03 -13.23
CA SER A 70 1.08 -3.76 -14.47
C SER A 70 1.57 -5.19 -14.22
N ILE A 71 1.42 -6.05 -15.22
CA ILE A 71 1.88 -7.45 -15.12
C ILE A 71 3.40 -7.47 -14.96
N ASP A 72 4.13 -6.63 -15.71
CA ASP A 72 5.58 -6.46 -15.57
C ASP A 72 5.98 -6.03 -14.16
N TYR A 73 5.27 -5.07 -13.54
CA TYR A 73 5.52 -4.68 -12.16
C TYR A 73 5.34 -5.87 -11.20
N LYS A 74 4.24 -6.63 -11.33
CA LYS A 74 3.98 -7.78 -10.46
C LYS A 74 5.04 -8.87 -10.61
N ILE A 75 5.49 -9.15 -11.83
CA ILE A 75 6.53 -10.16 -12.09
C ILE A 75 7.87 -9.68 -11.52
N ASN A 76 8.24 -8.41 -11.73
CA ASN A 76 9.45 -7.83 -11.15
C ASN A 76 9.43 -7.84 -9.64
N GLN A 77 8.29 -7.48 -9.02
CA GLN A 77 8.17 -7.48 -7.57
C GLN A 77 8.29 -8.91 -7.02
N PHE A 78 7.59 -9.87 -7.63
CA PHE A 78 7.64 -11.27 -7.23
C PHE A 78 9.05 -11.86 -7.37
N LEU A 79 9.68 -11.76 -8.54
CA LEU A 79 11.03 -12.33 -8.76
C LEU A 79 12.14 -11.48 -8.13
N GLY A 80 11.85 -10.21 -7.81
CA GLY A 80 12.75 -9.33 -7.07
C GLY A 80 12.98 -9.78 -5.63
N SER A 81 12.10 -10.62 -5.09
CA SER A 81 12.21 -11.19 -3.74
C SER A 81 13.14 -12.41 -3.64
N ALA A 82 13.94 -12.69 -4.67
CA ALA A 82 14.89 -13.80 -4.70
C ALA A 82 15.77 -13.87 -3.44
N GLY A 83 15.75 -15.02 -2.75
CA GLY A 83 16.54 -15.28 -1.54
C GLY A 83 15.99 -14.66 -0.25
N LEU A 84 14.83 -14.00 -0.27
CA LEU A 84 14.18 -13.50 0.93
C LEU A 84 13.47 -14.62 1.69
N SER A 85 13.28 -14.46 3.00
CA SER A 85 12.33 -15.30 3.75
C SER A 85 10.90 -15.03 3.27
N PRO A 86 9.94 -15.96 3.44
CA PRO A 86 8.54 -15.72 3.09
C PRO A 86 7.95 -14.44 3.72
N GLN A 87 8.28 -14.16 4.98
CA GLN A 87 7.87 -12.94 5.69
C GLN A 87 8.43 -11.68 5.03
N ARG A 88 9.73 -11.70 4.68
CA ARG A 88 10.39 -10.55 4.06
C ARG A 88 9.96 -10.37 2.60
N ALA A 89 9.60 -11.44 1.90
CA ALA A 89 8.98 -11.39 0.59
C ALA A 89 7.56 -10.81 0.62
N HIS A 90 6.78 -11.07 1.68
CA HIS A 90 5.49 -10.40 1.88
C HIS A 90 5.69 -8.88 2.11
N TYR A 91 6.59 -8.51 3.02
CA TYR A 91 6.97 -7.11 3.26
C TYR A 91 7.50 -6.40 2.00
N TRP A 92 8.24 -7.10 1.15
CA TRP A 92 8.81 -6.58 -0.09
C TRP A 92 7.77 -5.94 -1.00
N TRP A 93 6.50 -6.40 -0.97
CA TRP A 93 5.41 -5.77 -1.73
C TRP A 93 5.03 -4.36 -1.27
N ARG A 94 5.50 -3.93 -0.10
CA ARG A 94 5.30 -2.59 0.46
C ARG A 94 6.54 -1.70 0.31
N VAL A 95 7.65 -2.24 -0.19
CA VAL A 95 8.89 -1.49 -0.41
C VAL A 95 8.76 -0.65 -1.68
N ILE A 96 8.83 0.67 -1.51
CA ILE A 96 8.77 1.65 -2.61
C ILE A 96 10.17 1.95 -3.16
N PHE A 97 11.15 2.13 -2.26
CA PHE A 97 12.52 2.46 -2.60
C PHE A 97 13.47 1.36 -2.14
N SER A 98 14.30 0.89 -3.06
CA SER A 98 15.47 0.06 -2.75
C SER A 98 16.51 0.86 -1.95
N ASP A 99 17.42 0.17 -1.27
CA ASP A 99 18.47 0.86 -0.49
C ASP A 99 19.39 1.71 -1.37
N ASN A 100 19.63 1.29 -2.61
CA ASN A 100 20.37 2.11 -3.59
C ASN A 100 19.61 3.40 -3.95
N GLU A 101 18.29 3.33 -4.09
CA GLU A 101 17.48 4.53 -4.34
C GLU A 101 17.41 5.42 -3.11
N LYS A 102 17.33 4.85 -1.90
CA LYS A 102 17.42 5.62 -0.64
C LYS A 102 18.76 6.36 -0.56
N MET A 103 19.89 5.69 -0.80
CA MET A 103 21.22 6.32 -0.86
C MET A 103 21.29 7.44 -1.90
N ALA A 104 20.61 7.29 -3.03
CA ALA A 104 20.55 8.34 -4.04
C ALA A 104 19.68 9.54 -3.58
N ILE A 105 18.59 9.30 -2.86
CA ILE A 105 17.62 10.36 -2.54
C ILE A 105 17.95 11.08 -1.22
N MET A 106 18.54 10.38 -0.26
CA MET A 106 18.91 10.91 1.05
C MET A 106 20.28 11.61 1.03
N SER A 107 20.50 12.54 1.96
CA SER A 107 21.85 13.04 2.22
C SER A 107 22.70 11.94 2.87
N GLN A 108 24.02 12.04 2.75
CA GLN A 108 24.93 11.04 3.30
C GLN A 108 24.82 10.98 4.84
N GLU A 109 24.63 12.12 5.48
CA GLU A 109 24.43 12.25 6.93
C GLU A 109 23.18 11.49 7.36
N LEU A 110 22.03 11.77 6.74
CA LEU A 110 20.77 11.11 7.07
C LEU A 110 20.81 9.61 6.80
N TYR A 111 21.41 9.19 5.68
CA TYR A 111 21.57 7.78 5.38
C TYR A 111 22.41 7.07 6.46
N ASN A 112 23.52 7.68 6.87
CA ASN A 112 24.39 7.12 7.92
C ASN A 112 23.70 7.04 9.29
N GLU A 113 22.79 7.96 9.61
CA GLU A 113 21.97 7.90 10.82
C GLU A 113 20.91 6.80 10.79
N CYS A 114 20.41 6.43 9.60
CA CYS A 114 19.31 5.47 9.46
C CYS A 114 19.73 4.08 8.97
N LYS A 115 20.98 3.88 8.53
CA LYS A 115 21.44 2.63 7.87
C LYS A 115 21.28 1.38 8.73
N ASP A 116 21.32 1.51 10.05
CA ASP A 116 21.25 0.39 10.99
C ASP A 116 19.80 0.06 11.38
N TYR A 117 18.81 0.80 10.85
CA TYR A 117 17.39 0.55 11.07
C TYR A 117 16.77 -0.13 9.85
N ASP A 118 16.33 -1.39 10.01
CA ASP A 118 15.51 -2.08 9.01
C ASP A 118 14.02 -1.95 9.37
N PRO A 119 13.19 -1.27 8.54
CA PRO A 119 11.76 -1.19 8.80
C PRO A 119 11.06 -2.57 8.79
N PHE A 120 11.68 -3.59 8.18
CA PHE A 120 11.17 -4.96 8.27
C PHE A 120 11.12 -5.48 9.70
N ASP A 121 11.96 -5.01 10.61
CA ASP A 121 11.97 -5.48 12.00
C ASP A 121 10.63 -5.22 12.69
N GLN A 122 9.96 -4.12 12.35
CA GLN A 122 8.61 -3.82 12.86
C GLN A 122 7.56 -4.79 12.31
N PHE A 123 7.66 -5.14 11.02
CA PHE A 123 6.80 -6.15 10.41
C PHE A 123 7.05 -7.53 11.03
N ASN A 124 8.31 -7.88 11.27
CA ASN A 124 8.69 -9.18 11.77
C ASN A 124 8.20 -9.44 13.20
N ARG A 125 8.12 -8.40 14.05
CA ARG A 125 7.52 -8.52 15.40
C ARG A 125 6.08 -9.05 15.36
N TYR A 126 5.26 -8.57 14.43
CA TYR A 126 3.89 -9.05 14.30
C TYR A 126 3.81 -10.48 13.75
N PHE A 127 4.76 -10.90 12.91
CA PHE A 127 4.90 -12.31 12.55
C PHE A 127 5.26 -13.17 13.77
N ASP A 128 6.06 -12.63 14.70
CA ASP A 128 6.48 -13.33 15.92
C ASP A 128 5.31 -13.53 16.91
N GLU A 129 4.38 -12.57 16.99
CA GLU A 129 3.18 -12.67 17.84
C GLU A 129 2.22 -13.80 17.43
N VAL A 130 2.23 -14.17 16.15
CA VAL A 130 1.35 -15.22 15.58
C VAL A 130 2.14 -16.44 15.12
N ARG A 131 3.29 -16.71 15.76
CA ARG A 131 4.06 -17.94 15.53
C ARG A 131 3.18 -19.16 15.75
N GLY A 132 3.06 -19.98 14.70
CA GLY A 132 2.22 -21.19 14.68
C GLY A 132 0.89 -21.03 13.93
N ALA A 133 0.49 -19.80 13.58
CA ALA A 133 -0.61 -19.60 12.65
C ALA A 133 -0.22 -20.04 11.22
N GLY A 134 -1.22 -20.34 10.38
CA GLY A 134 -1.00 -20.59 8.96
C GLY A 134 -0.38 -19.35 8.29
N PHE A 135 0.50 -19.56 7.30
CA PHE A 135 1.25 -18.46 6.69
C PHE A 135 0.36 -17.34 6.13
N LEU A 136 -0.77 -17.67 5.50
CA LEU A 136 -1.72 -16.66 5.04
C LEU A 136 -2.27 -15.84 6.21
N ASP A 137 -2.71 -16.50 7.28
CA ASP A 137 -3.28 -15.84 8.45
C ASP A 137 -2.24 -14.94 9.14
N SER A 138 -0.98 -15.34 9.17
CA SER A 138 0.11 -14.48 9.62
C SER A 138 0.26 -13.23 8.74
N CYS A 139 0.22 -13.36 7.41
CA CYS A 139 0.25 -12.21 6.51
C CYS A 139 -0.96 -11.29 6.70
N LEU A 140 -2.17 -11.85 6.86
CA LEU A 140 -3.39 -11.08 7.13
C LEU A 140 -3.26 -10.30 8.45
N TYR A 141 -2.78 -10.94 9.52
CA TYR A 141 -2.56 -10.28 10.81
C TYR A 141 -1.55 -9.14 10.69
N VAL A 142 -0.40 -9.37 10.06
CA VAL A 142 0.63 -8.34 9.85
C VAL A 142 0.08 -7.17 9.04
N ASP A 143 -0.68 -7.43 7.98
CA ASP A 143 -1.31 -6.38 7.17
C ASP A 143 -2.34 -5.57 7.98
N ILE A 144 -3.11 -6.19 8.89
CA ILE A 144 -4.00 -5.47 9.82
C ILE A 144 -3.19 -4.52 10.71
N LYS A 145 -2.09 -5.02 11.28
CA LYS A 145 -1.26 -4.30 12.28
C LYS A 145 -0.30 -3.28 11.70
N THR A 146 -0.13 -3.27 10.38
CA THR A 146 0.78 -2.35 9.67
C THR A 146 0.04 -1.64 8.54
N TRP A 147 -0.14 -2.29 7.40
CA TRP A 147 -0.64 -1.69 6.18
C TRP A 147 -2.02 -1.03 6.31
N LEU A 148 -2.97 -1.73 6.92
CA LEU A 148 -4.32 -1.20 7.14
C LEU A 148 -4.28 -0.05 8.14
N GLN A 149 -3.64 -0.25 9.28
CA GLN A 149 -3.56 0.74 10.35
C GLN A 149 -2.85 2.02 9.88
N ASP A 150 -1.63 1.89 9.34
CA ASP A 150 -0.70 3.00 9.16
C ASP A 150 -0.79 3.68 7.77
N ASP A 151 -1.34 3.01 6.74
CA ASP A 151 -1.58 3.63 5.42
C ASP A 151 -3.06 3.82 5.10
N ILE A 152 -3.88 2.77 5.20
CA ILE A 152 -5.25 2.85 4.69
C ILE A 152 -6.14 3.69 5.60
N LEU A 153 -6.25 3.32 6.87
CA LEU A 153 -7.16 3.98 7.81
C LEU A 153 -6.73 5.41 8.09
N VAL A 154 -5.44 5.65 8.34
CA VAL A 154 -4.88 6.99 8.53
C VAL A 154 -5.18 7.89 7.33
N LYS A 155 -4.99 7.39 6.09
CA LYS A 155 -5.30 8.17 4.89
C LYS A 155 -6.79 8.47 4.79
N VAL A 156 -7.67 7.50 5.06
CA VAL A 156 -9.11 7.71 4.91
C VAL A 156 -9.63 8.69 5.95
N ASP A 157 -9.29 8.47 7.22
CA ASP A 157 -9.71 9.29 8.35
C ASP A 157 -9.30 10.76 8.16
N ARG A 158 -8.02 11.03 7.88
CA ARG A 158 -7.53 12.40 7.69
C ARG A 158 -8.19 13.10 6.52
N MET A 159 -8.40 12.39 5.41
CA MET A 159 -9.00 12.97 4.21
C MET A 159 -10.50 13.21 4.37
N SER A 160 -11.20 12.35 5.11
CA SER A 160 -12.63 12.52 5.38
C SER A 160 -12.88 13.60 6.42
N MET A 161 -12.09 13.64 7.51
CA MET A 161 -12.20 14.66 8.55
C MET A 161 -11.84 16.06 8.03
N ALA A 162 -10.86 16.18 7.13
CA ALA A 162 -10.57 17.44 6.43
C ALA A 162 -11.75 17.97 5.60
N ASN A 163 -12.74 17.12 5.29
CA ASN A 163 -13.97 17.48 4.58
C ASN A 163 -15.22 17.38 5.48
N SER A 164 -15.06 17.25 6.80
CA SER A 164 -16.16 17.06 7.75
C SER A 164 -17.09 15.90 7.39
N VAL A 165 -16.49 14.77 6.98
CA VAL A 165 -17.20 13.50 6.68
C VAL A 165 -16.71 12.43 7.64
N GLU A 166 -17.64 11.78 8.33
CA GLU A 166 -17.39 10.58 9.13
C GLU A 166 -17.44 9.35 8.23
N ILE A 167 -16.38 8.54 8.25
CA ILE A 167 -16.32 7.26 7.55
C ILE A 167 -16.30 6.14 8.57
N ARG A 168 -17.28 5.22 8.50
CA ARG A 168 -17.31 4.01 9.33
C ARG A 168 -16.88 2.81 8.52
N CYS A 169 -16.15 1.88 9.14
CA CYS A 169 -15.66 0.65 8.49
C CYS A 169 -16.34 -0.59 9.10
N PRO A 170 -17.53 -1.01 8.63
CA PRO A 170 -18.24 -2.16 9.20
C PRO A 170 -17.44 -3.47 9.20
N PHE A 171 -16.50 -3.62 8.26
CA PHE A 171 -15.64 -4.81 8.21
C PHE A 171 -14.64 -4.91 9.38
N LEU A 172 -14.45 -3.82 10.13
CA LEU A 172 -13.58 -3.75 11.29
C LEU A 172 -14.35 -3.83 12.62
N ASP A 173 -15.64 -4.20 12.58
CA ASP A 173 -16.34 -4.62 13.80
C ASP A 173 -15.61 -5.84 14.37
N TYR A 174 -15.21 -5.77 15.65
CA TYR A 174 -14.38 -6.80 16.28
C TYR A 174 -15.01 -8.20 16.17
N ARG A 175 -16.34 -8.32 16.18
CA ARG A 175 -17.03 -9.61 16.04
C ARG A 175 -16.81 -10.22 14.67
N LEU A 176 -16.78 -9.38 13.62
CA LEU A 176 -16.51 -9.86 12.27
C LEU A 176 -15.02 -10.17 12.09
N VAL A 177 -14.13 -9.38 12.67
CA VAL A 177 -12.69 -9.61 12.65
C VAL A 177 -12.36 -10.94 13.33
N GLU A 178 -12.88 -11.18 14.54
CA GLU A 178 -12.71 -12.43 15.29
C GLU A 178 -13.28 -13.62 14.53
N TYR A 179 -14.50 -13.50 13.99
CA TYR A 179 -15.10 -14.54 13.17
C TYR A 179 -14.22 -14.86 11.95
N ALA A 180 -13.74 -13.84 11.23
CA ALA A 180 -12.90 -14.03 10.04
C ALA A 180 -11.53 -14.65 10.38
N ALA A 181 -10.98 -14.36 11.57
CA ALA A 181 -9.75 -14.96 12.06
C ALA A 181 -9.92 -16.46 12.34
N MET A 182 -11.11 -16.90 12.79
CA MET A 182 -11.41 -18.31 13.04
C MET A 182 -11.69 -19.12 11.76
N LEU A 183 -11.94 -18.45 10.63
CA LEU A 183 -12.24 -19.13 9.36
C LEU A 183 -11.01 -19.88 8.82
N PRO A 184 -11.20 -21.09 8.25
CA PRO A 184 -10.14 -21.76 7.52
C PRO A 184 -9.70 -20.91 6.33
N THR A 185 -8.42 -21.02 5.96
CA THR A 185 -7.81 -20.26 4.86
C THR A 185 -8.62 -20.40 3.56
N GLU A 186 -9.15 -21.59 3.26
CA GLU A 186 -9.90 -21.93 2.05
C GLU A 186 -11.27 -21.23 1.97
N ALA A 187 -11.79 -20.75 3.09
CA ALA A 187 -13.00 -19.93 3.12
C ALA A 187 -12.69 -18.48 2.71
N LYS A 188 -11.51 -17.96 3.06
CA LYS A 188 -11.07 -16.60 2.71
C LYS A 188 -10.51 -16.55 1.28
N PHE A 189 -9.71 -17.55 0.92
CA PHE A 189 -8.88 -17.56 -0.26
C PHE A 189 -8.89 -18.92 -0.98
N ARG A 190 -9.21 -18.91 -2.28
CA ARG A 190 -9.12 -20.11 -3.15
C ARG A 190 -8.36 -19.80 -4.42
N LEU A 191 -7.03 -19.87 -4.37
CA LEU A 191 -6.12 -19.58 -5.49
C LEU A 191 -6.51 -18.28 -6.23
N ASN A 192 -7.20 -18.39 -7.36
CA ASN A 192 -7.64 -17.25 -8.16
C ASN A 192 -8.90 -16.53 -7.64
N ASN A 193 -9.42 -16.89 -6.48
CA ASN A 193 -10.62 -16.30 -5.90
C ASN A 193 -10.37 -15.74 -4.50
N GLN A 194 -10.04 -14.45 -4.45
CA GLN A 194 -9.93 -13.66 -3.22
C GLN A 194 -11.30 -13.34 -2.64
N LYS A 195 -11.39 -13.07 -1.33
CA LYS A 195 -12.64 -12.78 -0.61
C LYS A 195 -13.73 -13.81 -0.91
N TYR A 196 -13.37 -15.09 -0.93
CA TYR A 196 -14.24 -16.14 -1.42
C TYR A 196 -15.56 -16.18 -0.64
N ILE A 197 -15.49 -16.31 0.69
CA ILE A 197 -16.68 -16.33 1.56
C ILE A 197 -17.55 -15.07 1.41
N LEU A 198 -16.97 -13.89 1.25
CA LEU A 198 -17.75 -12.66 1.05
C LEU A 198 -18.53 -12.69 -0.27
N LYS A 199 -17.88 -13.14 -1.35
CA LYS A 199 -18.54 -13.26 -2.66
C LYS A 199 -19.65 -14.31 -2.61
N GLU A 200 -19.42 -15.42 -1.92
CA GLU A 200 -20.42 -16.47 -1.72
C GLU A 200 -21.62 -15.96 -0.90
N ALA A 201 -21.36 -15.30 0.23
CA ALA A 201 -22.40 -14.74 1.10
C ALA A 201 -23.24 -13.67 0.39
N MET A 202 -22.67 -12.94 -0.57
CA MET A 202 -23.37 -11.90 -1.33
C MET A 202 -24.06 -12.42 -2.60
N LYS A 203 -24.00 -13.73 -2.88
CA LYS A 203 -24.81 -14.32 -3.96
C LYS A 203 -26.30 -14.12 -3.67
N GLY A 204 -27.06 -13.70 -4.67
CA GLY A 204 -28.47 -13.35 -4.52
C GLY A 204 -28.72 -11.91 -4.06
N HIS A 205 -27.76 -11.27 -3.39
CA HIS A 205 -27.84 -9.85 -3.02
C HIS A 205 -27.18 -8.93 -4.05
N LEU A 206 -26.14 -9.41 -4.74
CA LEU A 206 -25.40 -8.64 -5.75
C LEU A 206 -25.51 -9.30 -7.14
N THR A 207 -25.41 -8.48 -8.18
CA THR A 207 -25.39 -8.98 -9.56
C THR A 207 -24.15 -9.83 -9.82
N LYS A 208 -24.26 -10.79 -10.76
CA LYS A 208 -23.12 -11.62 -11.21
C LYS A 208 -21.95 -10.76 -11.70
N THR A 209 -22.23 -9.61 -12.30
CA THR A 209 -21.22 -8.65 -12.77
C THR A 209 -20.44 -8.03 -11.61
N THR A 210 -21.13 -7.59 -10.55
CA THR A 210 -20.50 -7.04 -9.36
C THR A 210 -19.62 -8.09 -8.66
N LEU A 211 -20.12 -9.32 -8.50
CA LEU A 211 -19.39 -10.42 -7.86
C LEU A 211 -18.11 -10.82 -8.61
N LYS A 212 -18.10 -10.70 -9.94
CA LYS A 212 -16.93 -11.01 -10.80
C LYS A 212 -16.01 -9.82 -11.05
N ARG A 213 -16.36 -8.62 -10.56
CA ARG A 213 -15.59 -7.41 -10.81
C ARG A 213 -14.20 -7.51 -10.16
N LYS A 214 -13.15 -7.14 -10.91
CA LYS A 214 -11.79 -7.06 -10.39
C LYS A 214 -11.67 -5.93 -9.37
N LYS A 215 -10.89 -6.14 -8.31
CA LYS A 215 -10.58 -5.12 -7.30
C LYS A 215 -10.00 -3.88 -7.98
N ALA A 216 -10.52 -2.72 -7.64
CA ALA A 216 -10.03 -1.43 -8.11
C ALA A 216 -9.83 -0.50 -6.91
N GLY A 217 -8.58 -0.22 -6.54
CA GLY A 217 -8.26 0.75 -5.49
C GLY A 217 -8.15 2.19 -6.01
N PHE A 218 -8.33 3.15 -5.10
CA PHE A 218 -8.14 4.59 -5.29
C PHE A 218 -6.64 4.96 -5.29
N ASN A 219 -5.93 4.52 -6.32
CA ASN A 219 -4.51 4.79 -6.46
C ASN A 219 -4.26 6.23 -6.89
N SER A 220 -3.12 6.79 -6.50
CA SER A 220 -2.68 8.11 -6.96
C SER A 220 -2.62 8.14 -8.50
N PRO A 221 -3.09 9.21 -9.16
CA PRO A 221 -3.08 9.35 -10.62
C PRO A 221 -1.68 9.60 -11.20
N THR A 222 -0.62 9.33 -10.45
CA THR A 222 0.76 9.67 -10.78
C THR A 222 1.34 8.67 -11.77
N LYS A 223 1.00 8.85 -13.06
CA LYS A 223 1.92 8.48 -14.13
C LYS A 223 3.10 9.43 -14.02
N ASP A 224 4.22 8.91 -13.56
CA ASP A 224 5.54 9.55 -13.60
C ASP A 224 5.68 10.80 -12.71
N ILE A 225 5.84 10.58 -11.39
CA ILE A 225 6.31 11.68 -10.52
C ILE A 225 7.76 12.09 -10.83
N GLY A 226 8.50 11.34 -11.66
CA GLY A 226 9.87 11.63 -12.07
C GLY A 226 10.79 11.88 -10.89
N MET A 227 11.58 10.90 -10.46
CA MET A 227 12.46 11.00 -9.28
C MET A 227 13.32 12.29 -9.25
N ASN A 228 13.70 12.79 -10.43
CA ASN A 228 14.42 14.06 -10.60
C ASN A 228 13.63 15.31 -10.19
N ARG A 229 12.29 15.27 -10.24
CA ARG A 229 11.39 16.36 -9.82
C ARG A 229 11.21 16.39 -8.31
N LEU A 230 11.16 15.23 -7.64
CA LEU A 230 11.15 15.14 -6.17
C LEU A 230 12.44 15.70 -5.58
N ARG A 231 13.61 15.30 -6.14
CA ARG A 231 14.94 15.81 -5.74
C ARG A 231 15.09 17.34 -5.86
N LYS A 232 14.35 17.99 -6.77
CA LYS A 232 14.41 19.45 -7.00
C LYS A 232 13.25 20.23 -6.35
N ASN A 233 12.35 19.54 -5.64
CA ASN A 233 11.20 20.19 -5.04
C ASN A 233 11.63 20.87 -3.72
N PRO A 234 11.29 22.16 -3.50
CA PRO A 234 11.61 22.88 -2.26
C PRO A 234 11.16 22.18 -0.99
N LEU A 235 10.10 21.37 -1.08
CA LEU A 235 9.60 20.55 0.04
C LEU A 235 10.62 19.48 0.51
N PHE A 236 11.56 19.10 -0.34
CA PHE A 236 12.60 18.08 -0.08
C PHE A 236 14.03 18.62 -0.20
N SER A 237 14.22 19.91 -0.55
CA SER A 237 15.54 20.53 -0.54
C SER A 237 15.82 21.13 0.84
N SER A 238 16.71 20.47 1.58
CA SER A 238 17.54 20.94 2.73
C SER A 238 16.93 21.70 3.91
N ASP A 239 15.75 22.28 3.82
CA ASP A 239 15.21 23.19 4.86
C ASP A 239 14.16 22.50 5.74
N PHE A 240 13.96 21.19 5.56
CA PHE A 240 13.11 20.39 6.45
C PHE A 240 13.82 20.18 7.79
N SER A 241 13.75 21.18 8.67
CA SER A 241 14.11 21.04 10.07
C SER A 241 12.88 20.62 10.89
N LEU A 242 13.06 19.61 11.75
CA LEU A 242 12.01 19.10 12.61
C LEU A 242 12.39 19.36 14.08
N ASN A 243 11.66 20.26 14.73
CA ASN A 243 11.85 20.48 16.16
C ASN A 243 11.08 19.42 16.94
N ARG A 244 11.73 18.28 17.22
CA ARG A 244 11.13 17.13 17.94
C ARG A 244 10.53 17.47 19.31
N LYS A 245 10.83 18.64 19.90
CA LYS A 245 10.25 19.12 21.17
C LYS A 245 8.92 19.87 20.99
N LYS A 246 8.60 20.33 19.77
CA LYS A 246 7.41 21.15 19.47
C LYS A 246 6.56 20.60 18.33
N GLU A 247 7.13 19.75 17.49
CA GLU A 247 6.54 19.31 16.24
C GLU A 247 6.47 17.78 16.20
N ASP A 248 5.25 17.27 16.02
CA ASP A 248 5.03 15.87 15.67
C ASP A 248 5.35 15.68 14.18
N ILE A 249 6.19 14.68 13.88
CA ILE A 249 6.47 14.20 12.51
C ILE A 249 5.16 14.01 11.74
N THR A 250 4.14 13.46 12.40
CA THR A 250 2.83 13.18 11.83
C THR A 250 2.06 14.45 11.43
N PHE A 251 2.32 15.57 12.14
CA PHE A 251 1.71 16.88 11.89
C PHE A 251 2.38 17.60 10.71
N LYS A 252 3.72 17.55 10.60
CA LYS A 252 4.44 18.15 9.45
C LYS A 252 4.37 17.32 8.17
N SER A 253 4.34 15.99 8.26
CA SER A 253 4.20 15.08 7.09
C SER A 253 2.84 15.20 6.39
N PHE A 254 1.88 15.86 7.02
CA PHE A 254 0.56 16.14 6.45
C PHE A 254 0.14 17.57 6.77
N ASN A 255 0.96 18.51 6.30
CA ASN A 255 0.56 19.89 6.31
C ASN A 255 -0.56 20.07 5.26
N LEU A 256 -1.76 20.50 5.67
CA LEU A 256 -2.85 20.80 4.73
C LEU A 256 -2.39 21.79 3.66
N ALA A 257 -1.46 22.71 3.97
CA ALA A 257 -0.84 23.57 2.97
C ALA A 257 -0.03 22.79 1.92
N VAL A 258 0.64 21.68 2.28
CA VAL A 258 1.30 20.79 1.31
C VAL A 258 0.27 20.04 0.48
N LEU A 259 -0.83 19.59 1.10
CA LEU A 259 -1.92 18.96 0.38
C LEU A 259 -2.56 19.92 -0.62
N ASP A 260 -2.89 21.14 -0.22
CA ASP A 260 -3.41 22.20 -1.09
C ASP A 260 -2.45 22.47 -2.25
N LYS A 261 -1.14 22.60 -1.95
CA LYS A 261 -0.12 22.73 -3.00
C LYS A 261 -0.13 21.55 -3.99
N TRP A 262 -0.37 20.34 -3.50
CA TRP A 262 -0.47 19.14 -4.35
C TRP A 262 -1.80 19.09 -5.12
N MET A 263 -2.89 19.61 -4.55
CA MET A 263 -4.19 19.74 -5.20
C MET A 263 -4.10 20.72 -6.37
N ASP A 264 -3.48 21.89 -6.18
CA ASP A 264 -3.30 22.89 -7.23
C ASP A 264 -2.41 22.33 -8.36
N LEU A 265 -1.32 21.63 -8.01
CA LEU A 265 -0.47 20.94 -8.98
C LEU A 265 -1.25 19.91 -9.80
N PHE A 266 -2.17 19.18 -9.15
CA PHE A 266 -3.00 18.17 -9.81
C PHE A 266 -4.07 18.79 -10.72
N ASP A 267 -4.71 19.87 -10.28
CA ASP A 267 -5.71 20.59 -11.09
C ASP A 267 -5.05 21.23 -12.33
N ASN A 268 -3.83 21.77 -12.18
CA ASN A 268 -3.02 22.20 -13.32
C ASN A 268 -2.69 21.06 -14.27
N TYR A 269 -2.25 19.90 -13.75
CA TYR A 269 -1.99 18.73 -14.59
C TYR A 269 -3.24 18.28 -15.35
N LYS A 270 -4.41 18.32 -14.73
CA LYS A 270 -5.68 17.97 -15.39
C LYS A 270 -6.01 18.94 -16.53
N ALA A 271 -5.68 20.22 -16.38
CA ALA A 271 -5.94 21.25 -17.39
C ALA A 271 -4.92 21.22 -18.54
N SER A 272 -3.64 21.04 -18.24
CA SER A 272 -2.53 21.20 -19.20
C SER A 272 -1.90 19.90 -19.69
N GLY A 273 -2.18 18.77 -19.02
CA GLY A 273 -1.47 17.51 -19.20
C GLY A 273 -0.02 17.53 -18.69
N LYS A 274 0.43 18.61 -18.03
CA LYS A 274 1.80 18.80 -17.56
C LYS A 274 1.82 19.14 -16.07
N TRP A 275 2.72 18.48 -15.34
CA TRP A 275 3.04 18.85 -13.97
C TRP A 275 3.96 20.07 -13.99
N GLU A 276 3.41 21.27 -13.84
CA GLU A 276 4.14 22.53 -13.85
C GLU A 276 4.38 23.03 -12.42
N ARG A 277 5.54 23.67 -12.19
CA ARG A 277 5.90 24.16 -10.86
C ARG A 277 5.06 25.40 -10.55
N LEU A 278 4.18 25.28 -9.58
CA LEU A 278 3.47 26.43 -9.04
C LEU A 278 4.46 27.33 -8.29
N LYS A 279 4.49 28.62 -8.64
CA LYS A 279 5.23 29.64 -7.89
C LYS A 279 4.45 29.90 -6.61
N TYR A 280 4.79 29.18 -5.56
CA TYR A 280 4.34 29.53 -4.22
C TYR A 280 5.33 30.58 -3.68
N TYR A 281 4.81 31.76 -3.37
CA TYR A 281 5.55 32.82 -2.65
C TYR A 281 5.82 32.38 -1.20
#